data_AF-A0A9N9P6Q8-F1
#
_entry.id   AF-A0A9N9P6Q8-F1
#
_cell.length_a   1.000
_cell.length_b   1.000
_cell.length_c   1.000
_cell.angle_alpha   90.00
_cell.angle_beta   90.00
_cell.angle_gamma   90.00
#
_symmetry.space_group_name_H-M   'P 1'
#
loop_
_entity.id
_entity.type
_entity.pdbx_description
1 polymer ?
#
loop_
_entity_poly.entity_id
_entity_poly.type
_entity_poly.pdbx_seq_one_letter_code
_entity_poly.pdbx_strand_id
1 'polypeptide(L)'
;MPKTNATSRNPTKSRRKRQPHLFETHEFKERLKCSIEKNYKEFISDRDEFNFRHTIVQLLAPCKKTRGKRGRITRPQNAFILYRKDFQDEIKKEYPDANFEKISQIVGDRWANESDKIKNQYTLLAELCGRVHNELFPDYKFKP
;
A
#
# COMPACT_ATOMS: atom_id res chain seq x y z
N MET A 1 -38.51 -39.76 40.88
CA MET A 1 -37.10 -39.86 40.44
C MET A 1 -36.95 -39.12 39.12
N PRO A 2 -36.50 -37.85 39.10
CA PRO A 2 -36.25 -37.13 37.85
C PRO A 2 -34.88 -37.52 37.26
N LYS A 3 -34.85 -37.81 35.95
CA LYS A 3 -33.65 -38.16 35.18
C LYS A 3 -32.83 -36.89 34.91
N THR A 4 -31.54 -36.94 35.21
CA THR A 4 -30.56 -35.89 34.95
C THR A 4 -30.19 -35.85 33.46
N ASN A 5 -30.48 -34.74 32.76
CA ASN A 5 -29.94 -34.49 31.42
C ASN A 5 -28.60 -33.77 31.55
N ALA A 6 -27.52 -34.46 31.20
CA ALA A 6 -26.18 -33.87 31.08
C ALA A 6 -26.09 -33.03 29.80
N THR A 7 -26.02 -31.71 29.95
CA THR A 7 -25.71 -30.76 28.87
C THR A 7 -24.26 -30.95 28.43
N SER A 8 -24.06 -31.60 27.28
CA SER A 8 -22.77 -31.68 26.59
C SER A 8 -22.33 -30.28 26.15
N ARG A 9 -21.30 -29.74 26.81
CA ARG A 9 -20.63 -28.51 26.40
C ARG A 9 -19.77 -28.82 25.17
N ASN A 10 -20.23 -28.41 23.99
CA ASN A 10 -19.42 -28.43 22.78
C ASN A 10 -18.14 -27.60 22.97
N PRO A 11 -16.94 -28.14 22.66
CA PRO A 11 -15.70 -27.37 22.76
C PRO A 11 -15.69 -26.26 21.71
N THR A 12 -15.35 -25.06 22.17
CA THR A 12 -15.15 -23.87 21.33
C THR A 12 -14.09 -24.19 20.26
N LYS A 13 -14.46 -24.08 18.99
CA LYS A 13 -13.53 -24.26 17.86
C LYS A 13 -12.38 -23.27 18.03
N SER A 14 -11.20 -23.78 18.40
CA SER A 14 -9.96 -23.01 18.42
C SER A 14 -9.79 -22.30 17.08
N ARG A 15 -9.75 -20.97 17.12
CA ARG A 15 -9.60 -20.13 15.92
C ARG A 15 -8.20 -20.34 15.36
N ARG A 16 -8.04 -21.31 14.45
CA ARG A 16 -6.77 -21.62 13.77
C ARG A 16 -6.10 -20.31 13.34
N LYS A 17 -4.88 -20.06 13.84
CA LYS A 17 -4.09 -18.89 13.45
C LYS A 17 -3.89 -18.95 11.93
N ARG A 18 -4.34 -17.91 11.23
CA ARG A 18 -4.25 -17.84 9.77
C ARG A 18 -2.79 -17.61 9.40
N GLN A 19 -2.30 -18.31 8.40
CA GLN A 19 -0.98 -18.05 7.83
C GLN A 19 -0.88 -16.59 7.35
N PRO A 20 0.25 -15.91 7.58
CA PRO A 20 0.45 -14.51 7.18
C PRO A 20 0.50 -14.39 5.65
N HIS A 21 0.03 -13.26 5.13
CA HIS A 21 0.19 -12.94 3.71
C HIS A 21 1.67 -12.71 3.36
N LEU A 22 2.10 -12.93 2.10
CA LEU A 22 3.48 -12.68 1.65
C LEU A 22 3.99 -11.30 2.09
N PHE A 23 3.19 -10.26 1.81
CA PHE A 23 3.50 -8.87 2.19
C PHE A 23 3.50 -8.58 3.70
N GLU A 24 3.01 -9.51 4.51
CA GLU A 24 3.00 -9.40 5.97
C GLU A 24 4.22 -10.06 6.62
N THR A 25 4.91 -10.95 5.90
CA THR A 25 6.14 -11.59 6.39
C THR A 25 7.24 -10.56 6.66
N HIS A 26 8.04 -10.80 7.69
CA HIS A 26 9.15 -9.92 8.05
C HIS A 26 10.21 -9.90 6.95
N GLU A 27 10.59 -11.07 6.44
CA GLU A 27 11.56 -11.23 5.35
C GLU A 27 11.19 -10.39 4.12
N PHE A 28 9.93 -10.46 3.67
CA PHE A 28 9.49 -9.65 2.54
C PHE A 28 9.57 -8.14 2.82
N LYS A 29 9.18 -7.70 4.03
CA LYS A 29 9.23 -6.28 4.40
C LYS A 29 10.66 -5.76 4.43
N GLU A 30 11.60 -6.54 4.95
CA GLU A 30 13.03 -6.17 4.96
C GLU A 30 13.59 -6.12 3.53
N ARG A 31 13.29 -7.13 2.70
CA ARG A 31 13.72 -7.13 1.29
C ARG A 31 13.15 -5.94 0.52
N LEU A 32 11.86 -5.63 0.71
CA LEU A 32 11.19 -4.48 0.12
C LEU A 32 11.85 -3.17 0.58
N LYS A 33 12.05 -3.00 1.89
CA LYS A 33 12.68 -1.81 2.46
C LYS A 33 14.08 -1.60 1.89
N CYS A 34 14.91 -2.64 1.87
CA CYS A 34 16.27 -2.58 1.34
C CYS A 34 16.29 -2.22 -0.16
N SER A 35 15.43 -2.85 -0.98
CA SER A 35 15.30 -2.54 -2.41
C SER A 35 14.86 -1.09 -2.64
N ILE A 36 13.89 -0.58 -1.86
CA ILE A 36 13.43 0.83 -1.95
C ILE A 36 14.56 1.79 -1.60
N GLU A 37 15.21 1.61 -0.46
CA GLU A 37 16.25 2.53 0.01
C GLU A 37 17.46 2.55 -0.92
N LYS A 38 17.85 1.38 -1.45
CA LYS A 38 18.91 1.27 -2.45
C LYS A 38 18.55 2.02 -3.73
N ASN A 39 17.41 1.70 -4.35
CA ASN A 39 17.02 2.32 -5.60
C ASN A 39 16.75 3.83 -5.43
N TYR A 40 16.23 4.27 -4.28
CA TYR A 40 16.02 5.69 -4.00
C TYR A 40 17.34 6.46 -3.98
N LYS A 41 18.36 5.93 -3.29
CA LYS A 41 19.70 6.54 -3.24
C LYS A 41 20.35 6.60 -4.63
N GLU A 42 20.27 5.51 -5.39
CA GLU A 42 20.89 5.43 -6.72
C GLU A 42 20.21 6.30 -7.78
N PHE A 43 18.89 6.51 -7.67
CA PHE A 43 18.10 7.14 -8.73
C PHE A 43 17.76 8.61 -8.46
N ILE A 44 17.75 9.03 -7.20
CA ILE A 44 17.22 10.35 -6.79
C ILE A 44 18.26 11.26 -6.10
N SER A 45 19.39 10.75 -5.59
CA SER A 45 20.43 11.61 -4.97
C SER A 45 21.37 12.18 -6.04
N ASP A 46 21.66 13.49 -6.15
CA ASP A 46 22.03 14.47 -5.12
C ASP A 46 21.43 15.89 -5.30
N ARG A 47 20.39 16.10 -6.14
CA ARG A 47 19.98 17.47 -6.52
C ARG A 47 18.58 17.92 -6.13
N ASP A 48 17.70 17.03 -5.71
CA ASP A 48 16.32 17.39 -5.41
C ASP A 48 15.92 17.09 -3.96
N GLU A 49 15.56 18.14 -3.23
CA GLU A 49 14.95 18.02 -1.91
C GLU A 49 13.44 17.76 -2.07
N PHE A 50 13.02 16.52 -1.80
CA PHE A 50 11.62 16.10 -1.86
C PHE A 50 10.99 16.07 -0.47
N ASN A 51 9.90 16.81 -0.30
CA ASN A 51 9.14 16.90 0.95
C ASN A 51 7.83 16.13 0.83
N PHE A 52 7.89 14.81 1.03
CA PHE A 52 6.71 13.95 1.09
C PHE A 52 6.11 13.91 2.50
N ARG A 53 4.79 13.73 2.61
CA ARG A 53 4.09 13.60 3.91
C ARG A 53 4.31 12.23 4.54
N HIS A 54 4.58 11.23 3.71
CA HIS A 54 4.89 9.86 4.11
C HIS A 54 6.32 9.50 3.72
N THR A 55 6.88 8.51 4.42
CA THR A 55 8.20 8.00 4.04
C THR A 55 8.14 7.29 2.70
N ILE A 56 9.27 7.25 1.99
CA ILE A 56 9.38 6.55 0.70
C ILE A 56 8.94 5.08 0.81
N VAL A 57 9.29 4.41 1.91
CA VAL A 57 8.91 3.02 2.19
C VAL A 57 7.39 2.90 2.33
N GLN A 58 6.76 3.82 3.05
CA GLN A 58 5.30 3.85 3.18
C GLN A 58 4.64 4.10 1.83
N LEU A 59 5.14 5.04 1.02
CA LEU A 59 4.56 5.39 -0.28
C LEU A 59 4.65 4.25 -1.28
N LEU A 60 5.79 3.59 -1.40
CA LEU A 60 6.00 2.51 -2.38
C LEU A 60 5.51 1.13 -1.92
N ALA A 61 5.07 1.00 -0.67
CA ALA A 61 4.54 -0.26 -0.16
C ALA A 61 3.29 -0.73 -0.94
N PRO A 62 3.23 -2.01 -1.36
CA PRO A 62 2.09 -2.60 -2.06
C PRO A 62 0.76 -2.45 -1.29
N CYS A 63 -0.35 -2.32 -2.02
CA CYS A 63 -1.68 -2.21 -1.40
C CYS A 63 -2.11 -3.54 -0.76
N LYS A 64 -2.43 -3.52 0.53
CA LYS A 64 -2.84 -4.69 1.31
C LYS A 64 -4.23 -5.23 0.96
N LYS A 65 -5.10 -4.41 0.33
CA LYS A 65 -6.54 -4.71 0.14
C LYS A 65 -6.84 -5.23 -1.27
N THR A 66 -6.39 -6.43 -1.62
CA THR A 66 -6.94 -7.13 -2.80
C THR A 66 -8.26 -7.77 -2.43
N ARG A 67 -9.38 -7.25 -2.95
CA ARG A 67 -10.69 -7.94 -2.87
C ARG A 67 -10.55 -9.32 -3.52
N GLY A 68 -10.51 -10.39 -2.72
CA GLY A 68 -10.78 -11.76 -3.16
C GLY A 68 -9.62 -12.70 -3.48
N LYS A 69 -8.35 -12.25 -3.61
CA LYS A 69 -7.22 -13.17 -3.88
C LYS A 69 -6.02 -12.89 -2.98
N ARG A 70 -5.92 -13.65 -1.90
CA ARG A 70 -4.70 -13.70 -1.05
C ARG A 70 -3.53 -14.18 -1.91
N GLY A 71 -2.39 -13.51 -1.80
CA GLY A 71 -1.18 -13.84 -2.57
C GLY A 71 -1.14 -13.22 -3.97
N ARG A 72 -2.16 -12.46 -4.39
CA ARG A 72 -2.09 -11.75 -5.68
C ARG A 72 -1.14 -10.56 -5.55
N ILE A 73 -0.10 -10.57 -6.36
CA ILE A 73 0.78 -9.42 -6.55
C ILE A 73 -0.02 -8.29 -7.23
N THR A 74 -0.10 -7.15 -6.56
CA THR A 74 -0.77 -5.95 -7.09
C THR A 74 0.11 -5.26 -8.11
N ARG A 75 -0.49 -4.50 -9.05
CA ARG A 75 0.26 -3.65 -9.97
C ARG A 75 1.16 -2.67 -9.18
N PRO A 76 2.33 -2.28 -9.71
CA PRO A 76 3.06 -1.14 -9.18
C PRO A 76 2.18 0.12 -9.22
N GLN A 77 2.40 1.02 -8.27
CA GLN A 77 1.60 2.23 -8.12
C GLN A 77 2.08 3.29 -9.12
N ASN A 78 1.15 3.94 -9.81
CA ASN A 78 1.47 5.08 -10.68
C ASN A 78 1.57 6.39 -9.87
N ALA A 79 2.00 7.48 -10.53
CA ALA A 79 2.23 8.77 -9.90
C ALA A 79 1.00 9.30 -9.14
N PHE A 80 -0.18 9.27 -9.77
CA PHE A 80 -1.43 9.72 -9.14
C PHE A 80 -1.80 8.89 -7.90
N ILE A 81 -1.61 7.57 -7.95
CA ILE A 81 -1.89 6.70 -6.81
C ILE A 81 -0.93 6.98 -5.65
N LEU A 82 0.33 7.31 -5.94
CA LEU A 82 1.31 7.71 -4.93
C LEU A 82 0.98 9.08 -4.33
N TYR A 83 0.65 10.06 -5.17
CA TYR A 83 0.17 11.38 -4.74
C TYR A 83 -1.05 11.26 -3.83
N ARG A 84 -2.07 10.52 -4.27
CA ARG A 84 -3.27 10.26 -3.46
C ARG A 84 -2.91 9.69 -2.10
N LYS A 85 -2.04 8.68 -2.06
CA LYS A 85 -1.63 8.04 -0.82
C LYS A 85 -0.96 9.03 0.13
N ASP A 86 -0.15 9.94 -0.41
CA ASP A 86 0.55 10.94 0.39
C ASP A 86 -0.40 11.97 1.03
N PHE A 87 -1.41 12.42 0.28
CA PHE A 87 -2.33 13.48 0.70
C PHE A 87 -3.63 12.99 1.35
N GLN A 88 -3.99 11.71 1.20
CA GLN A 88 -5.29 11.21 1.64
C GLN A 88 -5.52 11.39 3.15
N ASP A 89 -4.48 11.26 3.97
CA ASP A 89 -4.61 11.39 5.43
C ASP A 89 -4.81 12.84 5.86
N GLU A 90 -4.27 13.81 5.12
CA GLU A 90 -4.55 15.24 5.30
C GLU A 90 -6.00 15.54 4.93
N ILE A 91 -6.46 15.08 3.76
CA ILE A 91 -7.82 15.32 3.27
C ILE A 91 -8.85 14.67 4.21
N LYS A 92 -8.56 13.51 4.78
CA LYS A 92 -9.45 12.90 5.78
C LYS A 92 -9.51 13.67 7.10
N LYS A 93 -8.43 14.36 7.48
CA LYS A 93 -8.45 15.23 8.67
C LYS A 93 -9.26 16.49 8.41
N GLU A 94 -9.15 17.04 7.20
CA GLU A 94 -9.89 18.23 6.77
C GLU A 94 -11.38 17.93 6.53
N TYR A 95 -11.70 16.73 6.02
CA TYR A 95 -13.07 16.28 5.75
C TYR A 95 -13.34 14.91 6.43
N PRO A 96 -13.55 14.88 7.76
CA PRO A 96 -13.78 13.63 8.50
C PRO A 96 -14.99 12.82 8.00
N ASP A 97 -16.03 13.52 7.54
CA ASP A 97 -17.28 12.92 7.06
C ASP A 97 -17.25 12.57 5.56
N ALA A 98 -16.16 12.90 4.85
CA ALA A 98 -16.07 12.64 3.43
C ALA A 98 -15.97 11.13 3.14
N ASN A 99 -16.88 10.66 2.29
CA ASN A 99 -16.82 9.30 1.77
C ASN A 99 -15.67 9.13 0.75
N PHE A 100 -15.43 7.89 0.33
CA PHE A 100 -14.34 7.56 -0.60
C PHE A 100 -14.45 8.31 -1.94
N GLU A 101 -15.67 8.52 -2.43
CA GLU A 101 -15.92 9.22 -3.69
C GLU A 101 -15.52 10.69 -3.59
N LYS A 102 -15.96 11.38 -2.52
CA LYS A 102 -15.62 12.78 -2.27
C LYS A 102 -14.11 12.97 -2.10
N ILE A 103 -13.44 12.09 -1.36
CA ILE A 103 -11.96 12.10 -1.24
C ILE A 103 -11.31 11.92 -2.62
N SER A 104 -11.84 11.03 -3.46
CA SER A 104 -11.28 10.79 -4.79
C SER A 104 -11.42 12.02 -5.70
N GLN A 105 -12.56 12.72 -5.63
CA GLN A 105 -12.79 13.97 -6.35
C GLN A 105 -11.81 15.05 -5.89
N ILE A 106 -11.72 15.31 -4.58
CA ILE A 106 -10.81 16.33 -4.01
C ILE A 106 -9.36 16.08 -4.42
N VAL A 107 -8.88 14.83 -4.32
CA VAL A 107 -7.51 14.48 -4.72
C VAL A 107 -7.31 14.65 -6.23
N GLY A 108 -8.31 14.31 -7.04
CA GLY A 108 -8.28 14.49 -8.49
C GLY A 108 -8.10 15.96 -8.87
N ASP A 109 -8.89 16.83 -8.24
CA ASP A 109 -8.85 18.27 -8.46
C ASP A 109 -7.49 18.85 -7.99
N ARG A 110 -6.99 18.44 -6.83
CA ARG A 110 -5.66 18.85 -6.34
C ARG A 110 -4.56 18.42 -7.31
N TRP A 111 -4.57 17.16 -7.75
CA TRP A 111 -3.58 16.65 -8.72
C TRP A 111 -3.63 17.40 -10.05
N ALA A 112 -4.81 17.73 -10.56
CA ALA A 112 -4.94 18.48 -11.81
C ALA A 112 -4.29 19.87 -11.72
N ASN A 113 -4.51 20.55 -10.59
CA ASN A 113 -3.99 21.90 -10.30
C ASN A 113 -2.57 21.92 -9.71
N GLU A 114 -1.99 20.74 -9.46
CA GLU A 114 -0.65 20.62 -8.87
C GLU A 114 0.43 21.09 -9.85
N SER A 115 1.51 21.65 -9.31
CA SER A 115 2.64 22.12 -10.11
C SER A 115 3.36 20.98 -10.84
N ASP A 116 3.93 21.28 -12.01
CA ASP A 116 4.70 20.28 -12.78
C ASP A 116 5.89 19.74 -11.99
N LYS A 117 6.50 20.57 -11.14
CA LYS A 117 7.55 20.14 -10.22
C LYS A 117 7.07 18.98 -9.35
N ILE A 118 5.94 19.14 -8.67
CA ILE A 118 5.41 18.09 -7.79
C ILE A 118 4.95 16.88 -8.62
N LYS A 119 4.28 17.07 -9.76
CA LYS A 119 3.91 15.96 -10.66
C LYS A 119 5.12 15.15 -11.11
N ASN A 120 6.24 15.81 -11.40
CA ASN A 120 7.50 15.16 -11.77
C ASN A 120 8.08 14.36 -10.60
N GLN A 121 8.01 14.86 -9.36
CA GLN A 121 8.43 14.10 -8.17
C GLN A 121 7.69 12.76 -8.08
N TYR A 122 6.36 12.78 -8.20
CA TYR A 122 5.55 11.57 -8.15
C TYR A 122 5.73 10.66 -9.38
N THR A 123 6.11 11.23 -10.52
CA THR A 123 6.48 10.47 -11.72
C THR A 123 7.77 9.69 -11.49
N LEU A 124 8.80 10.32 -10.94
CA LEU A 124 10.05 9.65 -10.53
C LEU A 124 9.79 8.56 -9.48
N LEU A 125 8.90 8.83 -8.51
CA LEU A 125 8.50 7.81 -7.55
C LEU A 125 7.78 6.62 -8.19
N ALA A 126 6.97 6.85 -9.23
CA ALA A 126 6.29 5.78 -9.94
C ALA A 126 7.27 4.89 -10.74
N GLU A 127 8.29 5.49 -11.35
CA GLU A 127 9.37 4.76 -12.01
C GLU A 127 10.16 3.92 -10.99
N LEU A 128 10.49 4.51 -9.85
CA LEU A 128 11.12 3.82 -8.72
C LEU A 128 10.26 2.66 -8.22
N CYS A 129 8.94 2.86 -8.09
CA CYS A 129 7.98 1.81 -7.74
C CYS A 129 8.05 0.65 -8.74
N GLY A 130 8.10 0.95 -10.04
CA GLY A 130 8.25 -0.03 -11.10
C GLY A 130 9.54 -0.83 -11.00
N ARG A 131 10.67 -0.17 -10.75
CA ARG A 131 11.98 -0.83 -10.56
C ARG A 131 11.96 -1.79 -9.37
N VAL A 132 11.57 -1.30 -8.20
CA VAL A 132 11.45 -2.11 -6.97
C VAL A 132 10.49 -3.29 -7.19
N HIS A 133 9.37 -3.05 -7.85
CA HIS A 133 8.40 -4.11 -8.15
C HIS A 133 9.00 -5.19 -9.07
N ASN A 134 9.74 -4.81 -10.11
CA ASN A 134 10.37 -5.75 -11.04
C ASN A 134 11.48 -6.57 -10.36
N GLU A 135 12.25 -5.98 -9.43
CA GLU A 135 13.26 -6.71 -8.63
C GLU A 135 12.64 -7.74 -7.68
N LEU A 136 11.50 -7.39 -7.07
CA LEU A 136 10.81 -8.25 -6.11
C LEU A 136 9.98 -9.34 -6.80
N PHE A 137 9.46 -9.04 -7.98
CA PHE A 137 8.55 -9.90 -8.73
C PHE A 137 8.94 -9.99 -10.21
N PRO A 138 10.10 -10.58 -10.55
CA PRO A 138 10.59 -10.66 -11.93
C PRO A 138 9.64 -11.42 -12.86
N ASP A 139 8.90 -12.40 -12.34
CA ASP A 139 7.93 -13.19 -13.10
C ASP A 139 6.54 -12.54 -13.19
N TYR A 140 6.36 -11.34 -12.64
CA TYR A 140 5.07 -10.66 -12.68
C TYR A 140 4.68 -10.28 -14.10
N LYS A 141 3.48 -10.72 -14.50
CA LYS A 141 2.84 -10.29 -15.75
C LYS A 141 1.43 -9.80 -15.47
N PHE A 142 1.14 -8.60 -15.92
CA PHE A 142 -0.20 -8.03 -15.78
C PHE A 142 -1.19 -8.80 -16.67
N LYS A 143 -2.26 -9.30 -16.05
CA LYS A 143 -3.42 -9.91 -16.72
C LYS A 143 -4.65 -9.03 -16.42
N PRO A 144 -5.19 -8.30 -17.41
CA PRO A 144 -6.37 -7.45 -17.23
C PRO A 144 -7.61 -8.24 -16.83
#